data_AF-A0A1F9Y3L4-F1
#
_entry.id   AF-A0A1F9Y3L4-F1
#
_cell.length_a   1.000
_cell.length_b   1.000
_cell.length_c   1.000
_cell.angle_alpha   90.00
_cell.angle_beta   90.00
_cell.angle_gamma   90.00
#
_symmetry.space_group_name_H-M   'P 1'
#
loop_
_entity.id
_entity.type
_entity.pdbx_description
1 polymer ?
#
loop_
_entity_poly.entity_id
_entity_poly.type
_entity_poly.pdbx_seq_one_letter_code
_entity_poly.pdbx_strand_id
1 'polypeptide(L)'
;MTLAYFDLDNFKQINDSFGHDVGDDLLKMVAKIIQSQLRPSDMLSRVGGDEFAILLSETGYDGANIGLSGRLSSLCRILKFVDMALELPAGRLLF
;
A
#
# COMPACT_ATOMS: atom_id res chain seq x y z
N MET A 1 -9.20 -13.51 0.97
CA MET A 1 -8.86 -12.10 0.66
C MET A 1 -7.97 -11.60 1.76
N THR A 2 -6.98 -10.79 1.43
CA THR A 2 -6.01 -10.27 2.39
C THR A 2 -5.96 -8.76 2.27
N LEU A 3 -5.99 -8.07 3.41
CA LEU A 3 -5.67 -6.66 3.50
C LEU A 3 -4.17 -6.52 3.83
N ALA A 4 -3.48 -5.65 3.11
CA ALA A 4 -2.09 -5.30 3.37
C ALA A 4 -1.99 -3.80 3.66
N TYR A 5 -1.24 -3.43 4.69
CA TYR A 5 -1.07 -2.04 5.12
C TYR A 5 0.38 -1.59 4.96
N PHE A 6 0.55 -0.36 4.53
CA PHE A 6 1.85 0.24 4.25
C PHE A 6 1.91 1.65 4.80
N ASP A 7 3.08 2.02 5.32
CA ASP A 7 3.40 3.37 5.77
C ASP A 7 4.66 3.88 5.05
N LEU A 8 4.73 5.18 4.76
CA LEU A 8 5.90 5.79 4.14
C LEU A 8 6.93 6.21 5.19
N ASP A 9 8.09 5.59 5.13
CA ASP A 9 9.20 5.88 6.02
C ASP A 9 9.68 7.33 5.91
N ASN A 10 9.78 7.98 7.07
CA ASN A 10 10.28 9.35 7.21
C ASN A 10 9.51 10.39 6.39
N PHE A 11 8.25 10.12 6.03
CA PHE A 11 7.45 11.06 5.23
C PHE A 11 7.35 12.46 5.85
N LYS A 12 7.18 12.52 7.19
CA LYS A 12 7.23 13.80 7.91
C LYS A 12 8.55 14.56 7.73
N GLN A 13 9.70 13.87 7.75
CA GLN A 13 11.01 14.51 7.54
C GLN A 13 11.14 15.08 6.12
N ILE A 14 10.53 14.41 5.13
CA ILE A 14 10.49 14.91 3.75
C ILE A 14 9.66 16.20 3.69
N ASN A 15 8.47 16.22 4.30
CA ASN A 15 7.66 17.44 4.39
C ASN A 15 8.41 18.57 5.10
N ASP A 16 9.07 18.27 6.22
CA ASP A 16 9.78 19.27 7.03
C ASP A 16 11.02 19.82 6.29
N SER A 17 11.67 19.01 5.43
CA SER A 17 12.91 19.40 4.72
C SER A 17 12.66 20.03 3.35
N PHE A 18 11.62 19.58 2.64
CA PHE A 18 11.38 19.92 1.23
C PHE A 18 10.01 20.58 0.98
N GLY A 19 9.17 20.69 2.00
CA GLY A 19 7.83 21.25 1.92
C GLY A 19 6.77 20.22 1.52
N HIS A 20 5.52 20.55 1.84
CA HIS A 20 4.37 19.68 1.61
C HIS A 20 4.10 19.38 0.13
N ASP A 21 4.41 20.31 -0.77
CA ASP A 21 4.23 20.10 -2.22
C ASP A 21 5.07 18.91 -2.72
N VAL A 22 6.30 18.78 -2.20
CA VAL A 22 7.19 17.65 -2.52
C VAL A 22 6.68 16.35 -1.91
N GLY A 23 6.13 16.40 -0.68
CA GLY A 23 5.47 15.26 -0.07
C GLY A 23 4.25 14.77 -0.86
N ASP A 24 3.44 15.69 -1.37
CA ASP A 24 2.28 15.36 -2.21
C ASP A 24 2.69 14.70 -3.52
N ASP A 25 3.78 15.16 -4.13
CA ASP A 25 4.30 14.54 -5.35
C ASP A 25 4.90 13.15 -5.09
N LEU A 26 5.54 12.96 -3.93
CA LEU A 26 5.97 11.64 -3.48
C LEU A 26 4.77 10.69 -3.30
N LEU A 27 3.70 11.12 -2.64
CA LEU A 27 2.48 10.32 -2.44
C LEU A 27 1.85 9.92 -3.77
N LYS A 28 1.75 10.85 -4.73
CA LYS A 28 1.25 10.56 -6.09
C LYS A 28 2.14 9.55 -6.81
N MET A 29 3.46 9.68 -6.69
CA MET A 29 4.42 8.77 -7.31
C MET A 29 4.29 7.35 -6.73
N VAL A 30 4.26 7.24 -5.40
CA VAL A 30 4.07 5.97 -4.68
C VAL A 30 2.77 5.31 -5.09
N ALA A 31 1.65 6.05 -5.08
CA ALA A 31 0.35 5.52 -5.48
C ALA A 31 0.35 4.99 -6.92
N LYS A 32 0.98 5.71 -7.87
CA LYS A 32 1.12 5.25 -9.26
C LYS A 32 1.96 3.99 -9.37
N ILE A 33 3.09 3.92 -8.64
CA ILE A 33 3.95 2.74 -8.65
C ILE A 33 3.19 1.55 -8.10
N ILE A 34 2.56 1.66 -6.93
CA ILE A 34 1.77 0.57 -6.35
C ILE A 34 0.67 0.13 -7.32
N GLN A 35 -0.12 1.06 -7.84
CA GLN A 35 -1.22 0.76 -8.76
C GLN A 35 -0.75 0.03 -10.02
N SER A 36 0.43 0.36 -10.55
CA SER A 36 1.01 -0.34 -11.72
C SER A 36 1.36 -1.80 -11.47
N GLN A 37 1.49 -2.21 -10.21
CA GLN A 37 1.85 -3.56 -9.80
C GLN A 37 0.62 -4.39 -9.36
N LEU A 38 -0.54 -3.76 -9.25
CA LEU A 38 -1.77 -4.39 -8.82
C LEU A 38 -2.54 -5.00 -9.98
N ARG A 39 -3.24 -6.11 -9.71
CA ARG A 39 -4.20 -6.68 -10.67
C ARG A 39 -5.46 -5.80 -10.72
N PRO A 40 -6.25 -5.86 -11.79
CA PRO A 40 -7.54 -5.15 -11.85
C PRO A 40 -8.52 -5.52 -10.73
N SER A 41 -8.36 -6.71 -10.13
CA SER A 41 -9.15 -7.20 -9.00
C SER A 41 -8.70 -6.65 -7.65
N ASP A 42 -7.48 -6.14 -7.55
CA ASP A 42 -6.90 -5.63 -6.31
C ASP A 42 -7.31 -4.16 -6.14
N MET A 43 -7.50 -3.72 -4.90
CA MET A 43 -7.93 -2.36 -4.61
C MET A 43 -6.87 -1.62 -3.80
N LEU A 44 -6.43 -0.45 -4.27
CA LEU A 44 -5.54 0.46 -3.53
C LEU A 44 -6.37 1.58 -2.91
N SER A 45 -6.11 1.88 -1.64
CA SER A 45 -6.67 3.04 -0.95
C SER A 45 -5.60 3.76 -0.15
N ARG A 46 -5.73 5.09 -0.03
CA ARG A 46 -5.00 5.89 0.95
C ARG A 46 -5.90 6.04 2.18
N VAL A 47 -5.43 5.58 3.33
CA VAL A 47 -6.21 5.51 4.58
C VAL A 47 -5.86 6.62 5.57
N GLY A 48 -4.67 7.20 5.43
CA GLY A 48 -4.18 8.29 6.27
C GLY A 48 -3.26 9.26 5.52
N GLY A 49 -2.38 9.93 6.26
CA GLY A 49 -1.44 10.90 5.70
C GLY A 49 -0.44 10.25 4.74
N ASP A 50 0.40 9.38 5.26
CA ASP A 50 1.43 8.58 4.58
C ASP A 50 1.01 7.12 4.37
N GLU A 51 -0.19 6.78 4.83
CA GLU A 51 -0.62 5.40 5.00
C GLU A 51 -1.48 4.91 3.82
N PHE A 52 -1.15 3.72 3.33
CA PHE A 52 -1.81 3.04 2.22
C PHE A 52 -2.31 1.65 2.63
N ALA A 53 -3.42 1.23 2.04
CA ALA A 53 -3.96 -0.11 2.19
C ALA A 53 -4.25 -0.74 0.83
N ILE A 54 -3.95 -2.04 0.69
CA ILE A 54 -4.23 -2.82 -0.50
C ILE A 54 -5.12 -3.99 -0.13
N LEU A 55 -6.29 -4.08 -0.75
CA LEU A 55 -7.15 -5.24 -0.68
C LEU A 55 -6.81 -6.19 -1.83
N LEU A 56 -6.19 -7.33 -1.50
CA LEU A 56 -5.87 -8.38 -2.44
C LEU A 56 -7.04 -9.35 -2.56
N SER A 57 -7.70 -9.28 -3.71
CA SER A 57 -8.80 -10.18 -4.05
C SER A 57 -8.27 -11.58 -4.29
N GLU A 58 -9.04 -12.58 -3.85
CA GLU A 58 -8.76 -14.01 -4.11
C GLU A 58 -7.36 -14.49 -3.68
N THR A 59 -6.71 -13.73 -2.80
CA THR A 59 -5.37 -14.01 -2.31
C THR A 59 -5.47 -14.25 -0.80
N GLY A 60 -4.89 -15.36 -0.33
CA GLY A 60 -4.71 -15.66 1.10
C GLY A 60 -3.38 -15.09 1.61
N TYR A 61 -3.14 -15.18 2.93
CA TYR A 61 -2.00 -14.54 3.59
C TYR A 61 -0.64 -14.86 2.95
N ASP A 62 -0.33 -16.15 2.76
CA ASP A 62 0.95 -16.58 2.19
C ASP A 62 1.15 -16.07 0.75
N GLY A 63 0.07 -16.10 -0.04
CA GLY A 63 0.07 -15.59 -1.41
C GLY A 63 0.23 -14.07 -1.47
N ALA A 64 -0.32 -13.35 -0.49
CA ALA A 64 -0.19 -11.91 -0.37
C ALA A 64 1.26 -11.52 -0.05
N ASN A 65 1.88 -12.17 0.93
CA ASN A 65 3.26 -11.90 1.33
C ASN A 65 4.24 -12.14 0.17
N ILE A 66 4.14 -13.28 -0.52
CA ILE A 66 5.01 -13.59 -1.65
C ILE A 66 4.73 -12.66 -2.84
N GLY A 67 3.45 -12.45 -3.17
CA GLY A 67 3.03 -11.65 -4.31
C GLY A 67 3.41 -10.17 -4.18
N LEU A 68 3.14 -9.57 -3.03
CA LEU A 68 3.46 -8.16 -2.77
C LEU A 68 4.96 -7.91 -2.69
N SER A 69 5.72 -8.80 -2.04
CA SER A 69 7.17 -8.66 -1.93
C SER A 69 7.85 -8.61 -3.30
N GLY A 70 7.41 -9.44 -4.27
CA GLY A 70 7.95 -9.39 -5.63
C GLY A 70 7.54 -8.11 -6.37
N ARG A 71 6.26 -7.75 -6.29
CA ARG A 71 5.64 -6.61 -6.99
C ARG A 71 6.15 -5.26 -6.53
N LEU A 72 6.25 -5.06 -5.22
CA LEU A 72 6.61 -3.79 -4.59
C LEU A 72 8.10 -3.70 -4.26
N SER A 73 8.93 -4.57 -4.83
CA SER A 73 10.38 -4.62 -4.62
C SER A 73 11.09 -3.27 -4.83
N SER A 74 10.61 -2.45 -5.75
CA SER A 74 11.13 -1.10 -6.03
C SER A 74 10.84 -0.07 -4.92
N LEU A 75 9.82 -0.32 -4.10
CA LEU A 75 9.39 0.57 -3.01
C LEU A 75 9.85 0.11 -1.62
N CYS A 76 10.52 -1.06 -1.51
CA CYS A 76 10.94 -1.63 -0.22
C CYS A 76 11.85 -0.74 0.63
N ARG A 77 12.45 0.31 0.05
CA ARG A 77 13.32 1.25 0.77
C ARG A 77 12.55 2.38 1.46
N ILE A 78 11.30 2.60 1.06
CA ILE A 78 10.48 3.71 1.56
C ILE A 78 9.12 3.26 2.10
N LEU A 79 8.63 2.08 1.72
CA LEU A 79 7.43 1.51 2.33
C LEU A 79 7.81 0.57 3.46
N LYS A 80 7.30 0.86 4.66
CA LYS A 80 7.22 -0.11 5.73
C LYS A 80 5.95 -0.92 5.60
N PHE A 81 6.14 -2.24 5.54
CA PHE A 81 5.03 -3.17 5.68
C PHE A 81 4.58 -3.17 7.14
N VAL A 82 3.35 -2.73 7.38
CA VAL A 82 2.71 -2.85 8.69
C VAL A 82 1.81 -4.07 8.59
N ASP A 83 2.26 -5.17 9.18
CA ASP A 83 1.59 -6.45 9.02
C ASP A 83 0.21 -6.42 9.69
N MET A 84 -0.86 -6.47 8.89
CA MET A 84 -2.22 -6.66 9.38
C MET A 84 -3.03 -7.47 8.37
N ALA A 85 -2.82 -8.77 8.36
CA ALA A 85 -3.65 -9.69 7.59
C ALA A 85 -4.99 -9.93 8.29
N LEU A 86 -6.02 -9.24 7.83
CA LEU A 86 -7.39 -9.65 8.12
C LEU A 86 -7.86 -10.59 7.00
N GLU A 87 -8.12 -11.85 7.32
CA GLU A 87 -8.85 -12.73 6.41
C GLU A 87 -10.31 -12.28 6.38
N LEU A 88 -10.67 -11.59 5.30
CA LEU A 88 -12.06 -11.23 5.07
C LEU A 88 -12.78 -12.44 4.46
N PRO A 89 -13.85 -12.96 5.08
CA PRO A 89 -14.69 -13.96 4.45
C PRO A 89 -15.22 -13.37 3.14
N ALA A 90 -15.33 -14.20 2.10
CA ALA A 90 -15.85 -13.81 0.80
C ALA A 90 -17.33 -13.38 0.94
N GLY A 91 -17.54 -12.12 1.29
CA GLY A 91 -18.83 -11.54 1.63
C GLY A 91 -18.75 -10.04 1.47
N ARG A 92 -19.59 -9.53 0.57
CA ARG A 92 -19.75 -8.14 0.14
C ARG A 92 -19.42 -7.12 1.24
N LEU A 93 -18.29 -6.43 1.13
CA LEU A 93 -18.05 -5.16 1.83
C LEU A 93 -19.00 -4.14 1.19
N LEU A 94 -20.13 -3.90 1.84
CA LEU A 94 -20.99 -2.76 1.55
C LEU A 94 -20.26 -1.53 2.10
N PHE A 95 -19.81 -0.65 1.21
CA PHE A 95 -19.39 0.71 1.56
C PHE A 95 -20.63 1.58 1.81
#